data_AF-R1C648-F1
#
_entry.id   AF-R1C648-F1
#
_cell.length_a   1.000
_cell.length_b   1.000
_cell.length_c   1.000
_cell.angle_alpha   90.00
_cell.angle_beta   90.00
_cell.angle_gamma   90.00
#
_symmetry.space_group_name_H-M   'P 1'
#
loop_
_entity.id
_entity.type
_entity.pdbx_description
1 polymer ?
#
loop_
_entity_poly.entity_id
_entity_poly.type
_entity_poly.pdbx_seq_one_letter_code
_entity_poly.pdbx_strand_id
1 'polypeptide(L)'
;MPRTTRASRTWFISGWPVTVSAGHAVLPEGITHLPDGAFHGCTALTSISLPAGLQSIGYRAFDGCSSLTNLSLPDGLTAIGGQAFHRCSSLTVISLPQSLASVGDWAFEDCVSLASVTFPSGLACLGNGAFHRCSGLTAIDLPAGLTYLGHDAFHGASSLTRVALPAGLTSLSRSAFANCRALSAILLPAGLTSIGDFAFSGCVSLTTVALPDSITSIGEGSFNGCTSLARATMPSALTFIGFIAFLLCPALAHITVPTTAEIDVRAFPHTTVVHRLSPASMRAQQQLFFLYKATLAYKRCRPGLLGWLERAQIRLGSYCENGAARKRDLAEFERDFAVQI
;
A
#
# COMPACT_ATOMS: atom_id res chain seq x y z
N MET A 1 -31.31 -47.24 3.68
CA MET A 1 -30.64 -45.92 3.79
C MET A 1 -30.37 -45.67 5.27
N PRO A 2 -29.14 -45.34 5.71
CA PRO A 2 -28.44 -44.10 5.35
C PRO A 2 -26.90 -44.22 5.15
N ARG A 3 -26.29 -43.08 4.77
CA ARG A 3 -24.85 -42.73 4.74
C ARG A 3 -23.96 -43.37 3.67
N THR A 4 -23.99 -42.81 2.47
CA THR A 4 -22.83 -42.83 1.56
C THR A 4 -21.72 -41.97 2.17
N THR A 5 -20.71 -42.63 2.73
CA THR A 5 -19.40 -42.04 3.02
C THR A 5 -18.86 -41.42 1.73
N ARG A 6 -18.62 -40.11 1.75
CA ARG A 6 -18.13 -39.32 0.60
C ARG A 6 -16.75 -39.87 0.20
N ALA A 7 -16.69 -40.68 -0.85
CA ALA A 7 -15.48 -41.41 -1.24
C ALA A 7 -14.32 -40.44 -1.51
N SER A 8 -13.20 -40.64 -0.82
CA SER A 8 -11.91 -40.02 -1.16
C SER A 8 -11.49 -40.50 -2.55
N ARG A 9 -11.09 -39.57 -3.43
CA ARG A 9 -10.53 -39.88 -4.74
C ARG A 9 -9.05 -39.49 -4.73
N THR A 10 -8.18 -40.42 -5.11
CA THR A 10 -6.76 -40.12 -5.32
C THR A 10 -6.54 -39.78 -6.79
N TRP A 11 -5.96 -38.63 -7.06
CA TRP A 11 -5.55 -38.19 -8.40
C TRP A 11 -4.04 -38.24 -8.51
N PHE A 12 -3.52 -38.33 -9.73
CA PHE A 12 -2.09 -38.21 -9.97
C PHE A 12 -1.79 -36.83 -10.55
N ILE A 13 -1.10 -36.00 -9.79
CA ILE A 13 -0.58 -34.71 -10.26
C ILE A 13 0.91 -34.92 -10.55
N SER A 14 1.28 -34.95 -11.83
CA SER A 14 2.66 -35.21 -12.28
C SER A 14 3.32 -36.43 -11.62
N GLY A 15 2.57 -37.53 -11.52
CA GLY A 15 3.04 -38.79 -10.93
C GLY A 15 2.87 -38.91 -9.41
N TRP A 16 2.41 -37.86 -8.73
CA TRP A 16 2.21 -37.87 -7.28
C TRP A 16 0.76 -38.20 -6.90
N PRO A 17 0.53 -39.16 -5.98
CA PRO A 17 -0.81 -39.48 -5.50
C PRO A 17 -1.31 -38.37 -4.57
N VAL A 18 -2.27 -37.58 -5.03
CA VAL A 18 -2.94 -36.53 -4.27
C VAL A 18 -4.30 -37.04 -3.83
N THR A 19 -4.52 -37.11 -2.53
CA THR A 19 -5.81 -37.56 -2.00
C THR A 19 -6.73 -36.36 -1.85
N VAL A 20 -7.86 -36.38 -2.56
CA VAL A 20 -8.91 -35.35 -2.46
C VAL A 20 -10.13 -35.97 -1.81
N SER A 21 -10.55 -35.41 -0.67
CA SER A 21 -11.76 -35.83 0.03
C SER A 21 -12.55 -34.62 0.49
N ALA A 22 -13.85 -34.58 0.18
CA ALA A 22 -14.76 -33.50 0.58
C ALA A 22 -14.31 -32.06 0.23
N GLY A 23 -13.47 -31.88 -0.81
CA GLY A 23 -12.92 -30.58 -1.19
C GLY A 23 -11.57 -30.24 -0.53
N HIS A 24 -11.02 -31.13 0.29
CA HIS A 24 -9.68 -31.00 0.86
C HIS A 24 -8.68 -31.86 0.07
N ALA A 25 -7.58 -31.27 -0.38
CA ALA A 25 -6.46 -32.00 -0.99
C ALA A 25 -5.30 -32.17 0.00
N VAL A 26 -4.70 -33.35 0.03
CA VAL A 26 -3.47 -33.63 0.78
C VAL A 26 -2.37 -34.03 -0.19
N LEU A 27 -1.30 -33.25 -0.23
CA LEU A 27 -0.11 -33.56 -1.00
C LEU A 27 0.82 -34.50 -0.21
N PRO A 28 1.46 -35.48 -0.86
CA PRO A 28 2.43 -36.34 -0.20
C PRO A 28 3.71 -35.58 0.17
N GLU A 29 4.36 -36.04 1.24
CA GLU A 29 5.69 -35.56 1.63
C GLU A 29 6.75 -35.83 0.55
N GLY A 30 7.79 -35.01 0.51
CA GLY A 30 8.87 -35.11 -0.47
C GLY A 30 8.64 -34.34 -1.77
N ILE A 31 7.41 -33.84 -2.02
CA ILE A 31 7.18 -32.87 -3.11
C ILE A 31 7.89 -31.56 -2.75
N THR A 32 8.89 -31.20 -3.54
CA THR A 32 9.60 -29.92 -3.42
C THR A 32 9.09 -28.86 -4.39
N HIS A 33 8.40 -29.25 -5.46
CA HIS A 33 7.91 -28.35 -6.51
C HIS A 33 6.49 -28.76 -6.91
N LEU A 34 5.53 -27.83 -6.83
CA LEU A 34 4.20 -28.04 -7.37
C LEU A 34 4.21 -27.62 -8.85
N PRO A 35 3.96 -28.54 -9.80
CA PRO A 35 4.02 -28.23 -11.23
C PRO A 35 2.95 -27.23 -11.68
N ASP A 36 3.19 -26.68 -12.88
CA ASP A 36 2.26 -25.77 -13.53
C ASP A 36 0.87 -26.39 -13.70
N GLY A 37 -0.16 -25.61 -13.41
CA GLY A 37 -1.56 -26.01 -13.56
C GLY A 37 -2.02 -27.19 -12.68
N ALA A 38 -1.27 -27.59 -11.65
CA ALA A 38 -1.54 -28.76 -10.81
C ALA A 38 -3.01 -28.92 -10.38
N PHE A 39 -3.64 -27.84 -9.94
CA PHE A 39 -5.03 -27.73 -9.52
C PHE A 39 -5.82 -26.71 -10.35
N HIS A 40 -5.40 -26.44 -11.59
CA HIS A 40 -6.08 -25.48 -12.45
C HIS A 40 -7.57 -25.83 -12.62
N GLY A 41 -8.44 -24.85 -12.39
CA GLY A 41 -9.89 -24.98 -12.49
C GLY A 41 -10.54 -25.88 -11.44
N CYS A 42 -9.84 -26.25 -10.36
CA CYS A 42 -10.38 -27.08 -9.28
C CYS A 42 -11.37 -26.29 -8.39
N THR A 43 -12.51 -25.90 -8.95
CA THR A 43 -13.54 -25.06 -8.31
C THR A 43 -14.17 -25.68 -7.07
N ALA A 44 -14.06 -26.99 -6.87
CA ALA A 44 -14.54 -27.69 -5.67
C ALA A 44 -13.50 -27.78 -4.54
N LEU A 45 -12.25 -27.35 -4.77
CA LEU A 45 -11.19 -27.36 -3.77
C LEU A 45 -11.42 -26.22 -2.77
N THR A 46 -11.67 -26.57 -1.51
CA THR A 46 -11.91 -25.62 -0.42
C THR A 46 -10.69 -25.41 0.47
N SER A 47 -9.79 -26.39 0.52
CA SER A 47 -8.59 -26.36 1.34
C SER A 47 -7.52 -27.32 0.82
N ILE A 48 -6.27 -27.06 1.18
CA ILE A 48 -5.14 -27.91 0.79
C ILE A 48 -4.09 -27.98 1.90
N SER A 49 -3.57 -29.18 2.14
CA SER A 49 -2.41 -29.42 2.99
C SER A 49 -1.17 -29.56 2.11
N LEU A 50 -0.30 -28.55 2.16
CA LEU A 50 0.99 -28.52 1.45
C LEU A 50 2.08 -29.16 2.32
N PRO A 51 3.03 -29.92 1.74
CA PRO A 51 4.08 -30.58 2.51
C PRO A 51 5.12 -29.55 2.97
N ALA A 52 5.76 -29.81 4.11
CA ALA A 52 6.71 -28.86 4.72
C ALA A 52 7.95 -28.59 3.83
N GLY A 53 8.34 -29.58 3.01
CA GLY A 53 9.47 -29.47 2.08
C GLY A 53 9.18 -28.78 0.75
N LEU A 54 7.97 -28.24 0.53
CA LEU A 54 7.62 -27.56 -0.71
C LEU A 54 8.36 -26.23 -0.83
N GLN A 55 9.13 -26.07 -1.91
CA GLN A 55 9.98 -24.91 -2.18
C GLN A 55 9.37 -23.96 -3.22
N SER A 56 8.57 -24.46 -4.16
CA SER A 56 7.94 -23.59 -5.16
C SER A 56 6.56 -24.04 -5.62
N ILE A 57 5.76 -23.06 -6.04
CA ILE A 57 4.45 -23.24 -6.66
C ILE A 57 4.53 -22.76 -8.11
N GLY A 58 4.19 -23.65 -9.05
CA GLY A 58 4.28 -23.39 -10.49
C GLY A 58 3.25 -22.40 -11.03
N TYR A 59 3.41 -22.07 -12.31
CA TYR A 59 2.51 -21.20 -13.06
C TYR A 59 1.09 -21.76 -13.07
N ARG A 60 0.09 -20.93 -12.74
CA ARG A 60 -1.33 -21.32 -12.69
C ARG A 60 -1.66 -22.53 -11.80
N ALA A 61 -0.80 -22.88 -10.84
CA ALA A 61 -0.99 -24.09 -10.05
C ALA A 61 -2.35 -24.21 -9.35
N PHE A 62 -2.96 -23.10 -8.92
CA PHE A 62 -4.30 -23.01 -8.33
C PHE A 62 -5.22 -22.03 -9.08
N ASP A 63 -4.90 -21.68 -10.32
CA ASP A 63 -5.71 -20.76 -11.12
C ASP A 63 -7.15 -21.28 -11.23
N GLY A 64 -8.13 -20.46 -10.86
CA GLY A 64 -9.56 -20.80 -10.90
C GLY A 64 -10.03 -21.71 -9.76
N CYS A 65 -9.24 -21.93 -8.71
CA CYS A 65 -9.69 -22.59 -7.48
C CYS A 65 -10.63 -21.67 -6.66
N SER A 66 -11.80 -21.35 -7.22
CA SER A 66 -12.70 -20.31 -6.72
C SER A 66 -13.29 -20.55 -5.34
N SER A 67 -13.30 -21.80 -4.84
CA SER A 67 -13.78 -22.15 -3.49
C SER A 67 -12.66 -22.24 -2.44
N LEU A 68 -11.40 -22.03 -2.82
CA LEU A 68 -10.26 -22.16 -1.91
C LEU A 68 -10.30 -21.04 -0.86
N THR A 69 -10.46 -21.43 0.41
CA THR A 69 -10.59 -20.50 1.55
C THR A 69 -9.45 -20.67 2.54
N ASN A 70 -9.03 -21.91 2.80
CA ASN A 70 -7.99 -22.23 3.77
C ASN A 70 -6.72 -22.71 3.05
N LEU A 71 -5.71 -21.86 3.07
CA LEU A 71 -4.40 -22.12 2.48
C LEU A 71 -3.31 -21.70 3.48
N SER A 72 -2.51 -22.66 3.92
CA SER A 72 -1.28 -22.41 4.67
C SER A 72 -0.10 -22.68 3.77
N LEU A 73 0.72 -21.66 3.50
CA LEU A 73 1.96 -21.83 2.76
C LEU A 73 3.06 -22.35 3.69
N PRO A 74 3.92 -23.29 3.24
CA PRO A 74 5.00 -23.83 4.07
C PRO A 74 6.15 -22.82 4.22
N ASP A 75 6.82 -22.85 5.38
CA ASP A 75 7.88 -21.91 5.75
C ASP A 75 9.08 -21.91 4.80
N GLY A 76 9.33 -23.02 4.10
CA GLY A 76 10.43 -23.20 3.13
C GLY A 76 10.12 -22.74 1.69
N LEU A 77 8.93 -22.20 1.43
CA LEU A 77 8.52 -21.78 0.09
C LEU A 77 9.24 -20.50 -0.36
N THR A 78 10.07 -20.60 -1.39
CA THR A 78 10.90 -19.50 -1.90
C THR A 78 10.33 -18.78 -3.10
N ALA A 79 9.41 -19.40 -3.85
CA ALA A 79 8.81 -18.81 -5.05
C ALA A 79 7.33 -19.18 -5.27
N ILE A 80 6.54 -18.19 -5.68
CA ILE A 80 5.17 -18.36 -6.20
C ILE A 80 5.17 -17.93 -7.67
N GLY A 81 4.80 -18.86 -8.56
CA GLY A 81 4.74 -18.64 -10.00
C GLY A 81 3.64 -17.66 -10.44
N GLY A 82 3.73 -17.24 -11.70
CA GLY A 82 2.73 -16.35 -12.29
C GLY A 82 1.33 -16.98 -12.30
N GLN A 83 0.29 -16.18 -12.05
CA GLN A 83 -1.10 -16.63 -11.97
C GLN A 83 -1.36 -17.80 -11.00
N ALA A 84 -0.44 -18.11 -10.08
CA ALA A 84 -0.52 -19.30 -9.24
C ALA A 84 -1.83 -19.42 -8.47
N PHE A 85 -2.42 -18.31 -8.02
CA PHE A 85 -3.71 -18.24 -7.31
C PHE A 85 -4.71 -17.32 -8.02
N HIS A 86 -4.54 -17.07 -9.32
CA HIS A 86 -5.47 -16.25 -10.11
C HIS A 86 -6.90 -16.79 -9.96
N ARG A 87 -7.88 -15.89 -9.76
CA ARG A 87 -9.30 -16.22 -9.54
C ARG A 87 -9.57 -17.20 -8.38
N CYS A 88 -8.71 -17.25 -7.37
CA CYS A 88 -9.04 -17.84 -6.06
C CYS A 88 -9.98 -16.89 -5.29
N SER A 89 -11.21 -16.72 -5.80
CA SER A 89 -12.13 -15.65 -5.39
C SER A 89 -12.66 -15.77 -3.97
N SER A 90 -12.59 -16.94 -3.33
CA SER A 90 -12.98 -17.15 -1.93
C SER A 90 -11.81 -17.04 -0.94
N LEU A 91 -10.57 -16.85 -1.40
CA LEU A 91 -9.43 -16.70 -0.51
C LEU A 91 -9.55 -15.37 0.24
N THR A 92 -9.55 -15.41 1.57
CA THR A 92 -9.81 -14.21 2.40
C THR A 92 -8.57 -13.63 3.05
N VAL A 93 -7.62 -14.48 3.42
CA VAL A 93 -6.35 -14.07 4.04
C VAL A 93 -5.25 -14.95 3.48
N ILE A 94 -4.07 -14.38 3.28
CA ILE A 94 -2.87 -15.15 3.02
C ILE A 94 -1.68 -14.61 3.81
N SER A 95 -0.94 -15.53 4.44
CA SER A 95 0.35 -15.23 5.06
C SER A 95 1.45 -15.77 4.16
N LEU A 96 2.26 -14.88 3.59
CA LEU A 96 3.41 -15.27 2.78
C LEU A 96 4.59 -15.65 3.71
N PRO A 97 5.28 -16.77 3.45
CA PRO A 97 6.32 -17.28 4.34
C PRO A 97 7.60 -16.43 4.29
N GLN A 98 8.37 -16.40 5.38
CA GLN A 98 9.55 -15.54 5.51
C GLN A 98 10.68 -15.84 4.51
N SER A 99 10.73 -17.06 3.97
CA SER A 99 11.70 -17.46 2.93
C SER A 99 11.33 -17.02 1.52
N LEU A 100 10.12 -16.48 1.32
CA LEU A 100 9.62 -16.10 0.00
C LEU A 100 10.38 -14.88 -0.53
N ALA A 101 11.08 -15.06 -1.65
CA ALA A 101 11.87 -14.00 -2.27
C ALA A 101 11.08 -13.20 -3.32
N SER A 102 10.13 -13.85 -4.00
CA SER A 102 9.35 -13.24 -5.08
C SER A 102 7.93 -13.79 -5.20
N VAL A 103 7.03 -12.94 -5.67
CA VAL A 103 5.68 -13.29 -6.11
C VAL A 103 5.58 -13.00 -7.61
N GLY A 104 5.20 -14.01 -8.40
CA GLY A 104 5.10 -13.90 -9.85
C GLY A 104 3.96 -13.00 -10.34
N ASP A 105 3.99 -12.70 -11.63
CA ASP A 105 3.00 -11.81 -12.26
C ASP A 105 1.58 -12.40 -12.16
N TRP A 106 0.60 -11.55 -11.82
CA TRP A 106 -0.81 -11.90 -11.67
C TRP A 106 -1.09 -13.02 -10.65
N ALA A 107 -0.15 -13.31 -9.74
CA ALA A 107 -0.24 -14.46 -8.84
C ALA A 107 -1.55 -14.51 -8.04
N PHE A 108 -2.08 -13.38 -7.57
CA PHE A 108 -3.35 -13.27 -6.84
C PHE A 108 -4.36 -12.40 -7.58
N GLU A 109 -4.26 -12.29 -8.90
CA GLU A 109 -5.25 -11.51 -9.66
C GLU A 109 -6.67 -12.06 -9.48
N ASP A 110 -7.67 -11.17 -9.36
CA ASP A 110 -9.08 -11.50 -9.15
C ASP A 110 -9.35 -12.33 -7.86
N CYS A 111 -8.47 -12.29 -6.86
CA CYS A 111 -8.75 -12.74 -5.50
C CYS A 111 -9.67 -11.73 -4.76
N VAL A 112 -10.90 -11.58 -5.24
CA VAL A 112 -11.83 -10.51 -4.83
C VAL A 112 -12.20 -10.51 -3.34
N SER A 113 -12.15 -11.65 -2.65
CA SER A 113 -12.43 -11.73 -1.21
C SER A 113 -11.20 -11.54 -0.32
N LEU A 114 -10.00 -11.38 -0.91
CA LEU A 114 -8.75 -11.28 -0.17
C LEU A 114 -8.70 -9.96 0.59
N ALA A 115 -8.94 -10.03 1.89
CA ALA A 115 -9.05 -8.87 2.77
C ALA A 115 -7.71 -8.43 3.35
N SER A 116 -6.77 -9.37 3.53
CA SER A 116 -5.48 -9.14 4.15
C SER A 116 -4.38 -10.03 3.55
N VAL A 117 -3.19 -9.47 3.40
CA VAL A 117 -1.96 -10.16 3.00
C VAL A 117 -0.87 -9.81 4.01
N THR A 118 -0.20 -10.81 4.56
CA THR A 118 1.01 -10.59 5.35
C THR A 118 2.23 -10.83 4.47
N PHE A 119 3.00 -9.78 4.21
CA PHE A 119 4.23 -9.84 3.42
C PHE A 119 5.43 -10.23 4.30
N PRO A 120 6.39 -11.02 3.76
CA PRO A 120 7.61 -11.34 4.47
C PRO A 120 8.63 -10.20 4.35
N SER A 121 9.47 -10.01 5.37
CA SER A 121 10.39 -8.86 5.41
C SER A 121 11.47 -8.92 4.32
N GLY A 122 11.81 -10.12 3.86
CA GLY A 122 12.82 -10.37 2.81
C GLY A 122 12.29 -10.35 1.38
N LEU A 123 11.01 -10.06 1.16
CA LEU A 123 10.43 -10.05 -0.18
C LEU A 123 11.02 -8.91 -1.02
N ALA A 124 11.70 -9.26 -2.10
CA ALA A 124 12.37 -8.29 -2.97
C ALA A 124 11.49 -7.84 -4.13
N CYS A 125 10.66 -8.74 -4.68
CA CYS A 125 9.93 -8.51 -5.92
C CYS A 125 8.45 -8.90 -5.82
N LEU A 126 7.58 -7.96 -6.21
CA LEU A 126 6.18 -8.21 -6.53
C LEU A 126 5.98 -8.06 -8.04
N GLY A 127 5.54 -9.14 -8.71
CA GLY A 127 5.30 -9.17 -10.14
C GLY A 127 4.19 -8.22 -10.61
N ASN A 128 4.10 -8.06 -11.93
CA ASN A 128 3.07 -7.26 -12.58
C ASN A 128 1.68 -7.81 -12.24
N GLY A 129 0.77 -6.96 -11.81
CA GLY A 129 -0.60 -7.34 -11.49
C GLY A 129 -0.73 -8.34 -10.35
N ALA A 130 0.29 -8.52 -9.50
CA ALA A 130 0.32 -9.57 -8.48
C ALA A 130 -0.94 -9.61 -7.59
N PHE A 131 -1.55 -8.46 -7.29
CA PHE A 131 -2.83 -8.32 -6.58
C PHE A 131 -3.86 -7.49 -7.38
N HIS A 132 -3.80 -7.58 -8.72
CA HIS A 132 -4.75 -6.93 -9.61
C HIS A 132 -6.19 -7.38 -9.28
N ARG A 133 -7.11 -6.42 -9.15
CA ARG A 133 -8.53 -6.65 -8.81
C ARG A 133 -8.77 -7.44 -7.51
N CYS A 134 -7.84 -7.39 -6.57
CA CYS A 134 -8.08 -7.82 -5.19
C CYS A 134 -8.97 -6.79 -4.45
N SER A 135 -10.23 -6.68 -4.85
CA SER A 135 -11.17 -5.64 -4.39
C SER A 135 -11.50 -5.72 -2.89
N GLY A 136 -11.26 -6.85 -2.24
CA GLY A 136 -11.39 -7.03 -0.80
C GLY A 136 -10.27 -6.43 0.04
N LEU A 137 -9.08 -6.14 -0.54
CA LEU A 137 -7.92 -5.68 0.23
C LEU A 137 -8.20 -4.32 0.85
N THR A 138 -8.01 -4.20 2.17
CA THR A 138 -8.34 -2.98 2.92
C THR A 138 -7.11 -2.18 3.35
N ALA A 139 -6.01 -2.86 3.64
CA ALA A 139 -4.74 -2.27 4.00
C ALA A 139 -3.59 -3.15 3.51
N ILE A 140 -2.47 -2.52 3.15
CA ILE A 140 -1.23 -3.21 2.81
C ILE A 140 -0.03 -2.52 3.48
N ASP A 141 0.85 -3.35 4.03
CA ASP A 141 2.15 -2.93 4.56
C ASP A 141 3.25 -3.60 3.73
N LEU A 142 3.83 -2.84 2.80
CA LEU A 142 4.87 -3.36 1.92
C LEU A 142 6.19 -3.49 2.68
N PRO A 143 6.95 -4.58 2.47
CA PRO A 143 8.17 -4.83 3.22
C PRO A 143 9.27 -3.85 2.84
N ALA A 144 10.07 -3.43 3.82
CA ALA A 144 11.12 -2.43 3.64
C ALA A 144 12.17 -2.81 2.58
N GLY A 145 12.41 -4.12 2.38
CA GLY A 145 13.34 -4.65 1.38
C GLY A 145 12.79 -4.76 -0.04
N LEU A 146 11.54 -4.35 -0.29
CA LEU A 146 10.94 -4.43 -1.62
C LEU A 146 11.63 -3.45 -2.57
N THR A 147 12.31 -3.98 -3.58
CA THR A 147 13.03 -3.20 -4.60
C THR A 147 12.22 -3.04 -5.88
N TYR A 148 11.31 -3.97 -6.16
CA TYR A 148 10.48 -3.96 -7.36
C TYR A 148 9.00 -4.15 -7.03
N LEU A 149 8.20 -3.16 -7.42
CA LEU A 149 6.74 -3.21 -7.43
C LEU A 149 6.27 -3.22 -8.89
N GLY A 150 5.71 -4.32 -9.36
CA GLY A 150 5.28 -4.47 -10.75
C GLY A 150 4.19 -3.49 -11.19
N HIS A 151 4.02 -3.36 -12.50
CA HIS A 151 2.91 -2.61 -13.08
C HIS A 151 1.57 -3.19 -12.64
N ASP A 152 0.56 -2.35 -12.40
CA ASP A 152 -0.78 -2.78 -12.02
C ASP A 152 -0.86 -3.61 -10.72
N ALA A 153 0.20 -3.67 -9.91
CA ALA A 153 0.32 -4.60 -8.78
C ALA A 153 -0.87 -4.60 -7.82
N PHE A 154 -1.47 -3.44 -7.54
CA PHE A 154 -2.68 -3.29 -6.72
C PHE A 154 -3.81 -2.57 -7.48
N HIS A 155 -3.78 -2.56 -8.81
CA HIS A 155 -4.82 -1.93 -9.62
C HIS A 155 -6.18 -2.59 -9.30
N GLY A 156 -7.18 -1.79 -8.98
CA GLY A 156 -8.54 -2.27 -8.73
C GLY A 156 -8.74 -2.88 -7.35
N ALA A 157 -7.78 -2.72 -6.43
CA ALA A 157 -7.98 -2.95 -5.00
C ALA A 157 -8.91 -1.86 -4.42
N SER A 158 -10.19 -1.92 -4.80
CA SER A 158 -11.14 -0.82 -4.63
C SER A 158 -11.49 -0.49 -3.18
N SER A 159 -11.30 -1.43 -2.25
CA SER A 159 -11.49 -1.24 -0.81
C SER A 159 -10.22 -0.78 -0.06
N LEU A 160 -9.11 -0.57 -0.77
CA LEU A 160 -7.82 -0.24 -0.17
C LEU A 160 -7.85 1.18 0.40
N THR A 161 -7.75 1.30 1.72
CA THR A 161 -7.80 2.58 2.45
C THR A 161 -6.44 3.06 2.95
N ARG A 162 -5.51 2.11 3.18
CA ARG A 162 -4.18 2.38 3.73
C ARG A 162 -3.12 1.63 2.95
N VAL A 163 -2.05 2.34 2.61
CA VAL A 163 -0.85 1.78 1.96
C VAL A 163 0.37 2.31 2.70
N ALA A 164 1.16 1.43 3.30
CA ALA A 164 2.51 1.77 3.75
C ALA A 164 3.51 1.37 2.66
N LEU A 165 4.07 2.37 1.98
CA LEU A 165 5.10 2.19 0.96
C LEU A 165 6.48 2.03 1.61
N PRO A 166 7.40 1.25 1.02
CA PRO A 166 8.74 1.08 1.56
C PRO A 166 9.56 2.36 1.37
N ALA A 167 10.34 2.74 2.40
CA ALA A 167 11.13 3.97 2.38
C ALA A 167 12.18 4.02 1.25
N GLY A 168 12.67 2.84 0.82
CA GLY A 168 13.66 2.69 -0.25
C GLY A 168 13.08 2.70 -1.66
N LEU A 169 11.76 2.85 -1.84
CA LEU A 169 11.13 2.85 -3.16
C LEU A 169 11.49 4.13 -3.94
N THR A 170 12.14 3.97 -5.09
CA THR A 170 12.65 5.10 -5.91
C THR A 170 11.72 5.52 -7.04
N SER A 171 10.83 4.65 -7.49
CA SER A 171 9.81 4.93 -8.50
C SER A 171 8.51 4.18 -8.22
N LEU A 172 7.38 4.80 -8.61
CA LEU A 172 6.08 4.13 -8.64
C LEU A 172 5.78 3.64 -10.05
N SER A 173 5.46 2.37 -10.18
CA SER A 173 5.16 1.74 -11.46
C SER A 173 3.84 2.17 -12.07
N ARG A 174 3.72 2.02 -13.39
CA ARG A 174 2.47 2.24 -14.14
C ARG A 174 1.29 1.55 -13.45
N SER A 175 0.22 2.30 -13.24
CA SER A 175 -1.07 1.85 -12.70
C SER A 175 -1.00 1.13 -11.35
N ALA A 176 0.09 1.23 -10.58
CA ALA A 176 0.30 0.41 -9.37
C ALA A 176 -0.87 0.46 -8.38
N PHE A 177 -1.54 1.61 -8.26
CA PHE A 177 -2.70 1.84 -7.40
C PHE A 177 -3.90 2.40 -8.18
N ALA A 178 -3.97 2.19 -9.50
CA ALA A 178 -5.12 2.64 -10.28
C ALA A 178 -6.41 2.01 -9.77
N ASN A 179 -7.52 2.75 -9.77
CA ASN A 179 -8.84 2.32 -9.30
C ASN A 179 -8.87 1.83 -7.83
N CYS A 180 -7.92 2.26 -6.98
CA CYS A 180 -8.02 2.13 -5.52
C CYS A 180 -9.04 3.13 -4.97
N ARG A 181 -10.32 2.87 -5.24
CA ARG A 181 -11.41 3.85 -5.08
C ARG A 181 -11.61 4.33 -3.64
N ALA A 182 -11.27 3.53 -2.63
CA ALA A 182 -11.36 3.89 -1.21
C ALA A 182 -10.11 4.59 -0.65
N LEU A 183 -9.02 4.70 -1.44
CA LEU A 183 -7.77 5.32 -0.99
C LEU A 183 -7.97 6.83 -0.87
N SER A 184 -8.01 7.33 0.37
CA SER A 184 -8.33 8.73 0.65
C SER A 184 -7.11 9.62 0.89
N ALA A 185 -6.00 9.00 1.30
CA ALA A 185 -4.71 9.63 1.51
C ALA A 185 -3.60 8.60 1.24
N ILE A 186 -2.43 9.08 0.81
CA ILE A 186 -1.23 8.26 0.68
C ILE A 186 -0.01 9.06 1.14
N LEU A 187 0.88 8.39 1.86
CA LEU A 187 2.20 8.91 2.20
C LEU A 187 3.22 8.35 1.20
N LEU A 188 3.80 9.24 0.41
CA LEU A 188 4.84 8.88 -0.56
C LEU A 188 6.22 8.89 0.11
N PRO A 189 7.11 7.91 -0.17
CA PRO A 189 8.47 7.87 0.36
C PRO A 189 9.29 9.09 -0.05
N ALA A 190 10.11 9.61 0.88
CA ALA A 190 10.91 10.82 0.65
C ALA A 190 11.97 10.68 -0.46
N GLY A 191 12.35 9.46 -0.83
CA GLY A 191 13.31 9.17 -1.91
C GLY A 191 12.67 8.90 -3.27
N LEU A 192 11.34 9.00 -3.39
CA LEU A 192 10.62 8.71 -4.62
C LEU A 192 10.92 9.79 -5.67
N THR A 193 11.41 9.40 -6.85
CA THR A 193 11.86 10.33 -7.90
C THR A 193 10.86 10.50 -9.04
N SER A 194 9.99 9.50 -9.27
CA SER A 194 9.00 9.54 -10.34
C SER A 194 7.71 8.81 -9.99
N ILE A 195 6.61 9.29 -10.57
CA ILE A 195 5.30 8.65 -10.54
C ILE A 195 5.00 8.14 -11.95
N GLY A 196 4.82 6.82 -12.10
CA GLY A 196 4.49 6.21 -13.38
C GLY A 196 3.10 6.55 -13.89
N ASP A 197 2.88 6.24 -15.17
CA ASP A 197 1.61 6.50 -15.83
C ASP A 197 0.44 5.84 -15.09
N PHE A 198 -0.68 6.55 -14.95
CA PHE A 198 -1.90 6.08 -14.33
C PHE A 198 -1.77 5.54 -12.89
N ALA A 199 -0.65 5.79 -12.19
CA ALA A 199 -0.34 5.18 -10.89
C ALA A 199 -1.47 5.28 -9.85
N PHE A 200 -2.21 6.39 -9.83
CA PHE A 200 -3.38 6.65 -8.97
C PHE A 200 -4.64 7.01 -9.79
N SER A 201 -4.69 6.66 -11.07
CA SER A 201 -5.84 6.94 -11.93
C SER A 201 -7.10 6.33 -11.33
N GLY A 202 -8.20 7.08 -11.22
CA GLY A 202 -9.47 6.60 -10.68
C GLY A 202 -9.51 6.43 -9.15
N CYS A 203 -8.54 6.94 -8.41
CA CYS A 203 -8.59 7.03 -6.94
C CYS A 203 -9.59 8.12 -6.49
N VAL A 204 -10.88 7.85 -6.67
CA VAL A 204 -11.97 8.83 -6.50
C VAL A 204 -12.09 9.40 -5.08
N SER A 205 -11.61 8.68 -4.05
CA SER A 205 -11.62 9.16 -2.66
C SER A 205 -10.39 9.97 -2.27
N LEU A 206 -9.33 10.01 -3.11
CA LEU A 206 -8.09 10.69 -2.78
C LEU A 206 -8.34 12.19 -2.73
N THR A 207 -8.24 12.79 -1.55
CA THR A 207 -8.60 14.21 -1.34
C THR A 207 -7.40 15.14 -1.43
N THR A 208 -6.24 14.66 -1.00
CA THR A 208 -4.99 15.42 -1.01
C THR A 208 -3.82 14.52 -1.34
N VAL A 209 -2.84 15.06 -2.06
CA VAL A 209 -1.54 14.42 -2.24
C VAL A 209 -0.41 15.41 -1.96
N ALA A 210 0.58 14.98 -1.20
CA ALA A 210 1.82 15.73 -0.98
C ALA A 210 2.95 14.99 -1.68
N LEU A 211 3.48 15.59 -2.75
CA LEU A 211 4.60 15.01 -3.48
C LEU A 211 5.92 15.35 -2.76
N PRO A 212 6.80 14.36 -2.51
CA PRO A 212 8.14 14.57 -1.97
C PRO A 212 8.98 15.49 -2.84
N ASP A 213 9.89 16.24 -2.22
CA ASP A 213 10.79 17.19 -2.91
C ASP A 213 11.71 16.53 -3.97
N SER A 214 11.93 15.22 -3.86
CA SER A 214 12.73 14.42 -4.78
C SER A 214 12.04 14.11 -6.11
N ILE A 215 10.72 14.29 -6.22
CA ILE A 215 9.99 13.96 -7.45
C ILE A 215 10.35 14.97 -8.56
N THR A 216 10.78 14.44 -9.70
CA THR A 216 11.11 15.23 -10.90
C THR A 216 10.08 15.04 -12.02
N SER A 217 9.37 13.91 -12.07
CA SER A 217 8.39 13.64 -13.13
C SER A 217 7.10 13.00 -12.62
N ILE A 218 6.00 13.42 -13.24
CA ILE A 218 4.65 12.87 -13.06
C ILE A 218 4.18 12.31 -14.40
N GLY A 219 3.92 11.00 -14.47
CA GLY A 219 3.55 10.28 -15.68
C GLY A 219 2.13 10.58 -16.18
N GLU A 220 1.85 10.07 -17.38
CA GLU A 220 0.58 10.25 -18.09
C GLU A 220 -0.59 9.77 -17.23
N GLY A 221 -1.62 10.59 -17.05
CA GLY A 221 -2.85 10.20 -16.35
C GLY A 221 -2.67 9.73 -14.91
N SER A 222 -1.52 9.97 -14.28
CA SER A 222 -1.15 9.46 -12.96
C SER A 222 -2.18 9.73 -11.86
N PHE A 223 -2.92 10.84 -11.92
CA PHE A 223 -4.02 11.19 -11.02
C PHE A 223 -5.35 11.41 -11.77
N ASN A 224 -5.46 10.95 -13.02
CA ASN A 224 -6.66 11.14 -13.83
C ASN A 224 -7.87 10.52 -13.12
N GLY A 225 -8.98 11.25 -13.02
CA GLY A 225 -10.21 10.73 -12.41
C GLY A 225 -10.17 10.66 -10.88
N CYS A 226 -9.18 11.28 -10.22
CA CYS A 226 -9.22 11.53 -8.79
C CYS A 226 -10.23 12.64 -8.49
N THR A 227 -11.52 12.31 -8.56
CA THR A 227 -12.60 13.32 -8.56
C THR A 227 -12.69 14.15 -7.28
N SER A 228 -12.24 13.61 -6.15
CA SER A 228 -12.21 14.31 -4.86
C SER A 228 -10.89 15.05 -4.58
N LEU A 229 -9.90 14.96 -5.48
CA LEU A 229 -8.58 15.55 -5.26
C LEU A 229 -8.66 17.07 -5.31
N ALA A 230 -8.69 17.69 -4.13
CA ALA A 230 -8.85 19.13 -3.99
C ALA A 230 -7.52 19.87 -3.80
N ARG A 231 -6.48 19.17 -3.34
CA ARG A 231 -5.15 19.77 -3.10
C ARG A 231 -4.02 18.82 -3.51
N ALA A 232 -3.10 19.32 -4.30
CA ALA A 232 -1.85 18.63 -4.62
C ALA A 232 -0.67 19.58 -4.37
N THR A 233 0.25 19.18 -3.49
CA THR A 233 1.49 19.93 -3.25
C THR A 233 2.56 19.42 -4.20
N MET A 234 3.02 20.28 -5.12
CA MET A 234 4.07 19.97 -6.09
C MET A 234 5.46 20.27 -5.52
N PRO A 235 6.48 19.49 -5.89
CA PRO A 235 7.86 19.73 -5.47
C PRO A 235 8.49 20.84 -6.30
N SER A 236 9.45 21.56 -5.71
CA SER A 236 10.14 22.66 -6.41
C SER A 236 11.09 22.18 -7.51
N ALA A 237 11.48 20.90 -7.49
CA ALA A 237 12.38 20.27 -8.46
C ALA A 237 11.66 19.63 -9.66
N LEU A 238 10.32 19.72 -9.72
CA LEU A 238 9.54 19.12 -10.79
C LEU A 238 9.93 19.68 -12.17
N THR A 239 10.14 18.78 -13.14
CA THR A 239 10.50 19.11 -14.53
C THR A 239 9.45 18.69 -15.53
N PHE A 240 8.55 17.75 -15.20
CA PHE A 240 7.57 17.24 -16.17
C PHE A 240 6.24 16.82 -15.53
N ILE A 241 5.13 17.20 -16.17
CA ILE A 241 3.77 16.74 -15.88
C ILE A 241 3.14 16.21 -17.17
N GLY A 242 2.89 14.91 -17.23
CA GLY A 242 2.45 14.21 -18.43
C GLY A 242 1.00 14.50 -18.86
N PHE A 243 0.70 14.05 -20.09
CA PHE A 243 -0.63 14.13 -20.69
C PHE A 243 -1.69 13.66 -19.71
N ILE A 244 -2.79 14.42 -19.61
CA ILE A 244 -3.97 14.11 -18.77
C ILE A 244 -3.72 13.78 -17.30
N ALA A 245 -2.55 14.10 -16.73
CA ALA A 245 -2.14 13.73 -15.37
C ALA A 245 -3.21 13.99 -14.30
N PHE A 246 -3.94 15.10 -14.39
CA PHE A 246 -5.01 15.52 -13.49
C PHE A 246 -6.32 15.83 -14.22
N LEU A 247 -6.48 15.46 -15.50
CA LEU A 247 -7.56 15.95 -16.39
C LEU A 247 -8.98 15.85 -15.78
N LEU A 248 -9.31 14.73 -15.14
CA LEU A 248 -10.62 14.50 -14.52
C LEU A 248 -10.59 14.71 -12.99
N CYS A 249 -9.90 15.76 -12.52
CA CYS A 249 -9.88 16.22 -11.12
C CYS A 249 -10.67 17.54 -10.94
N PRO A 250 -12.02 17.55 -11.02
CA PRO A 250 -12.81 18.77 -10.95
C PRO A 250 -12.68 19.53 -9.62
N ALA A 251 -12.34 18.85 -8.53
CA ALA A 251 -12.12 19.49 -7.22
C ALA A 251 -10.81 20.28 -7.11
N LEU A 252 -9.85 20.06 -8.03
CA LEU A 252 -8.55 20.72 -8.03
C LEU A 252 -8.68 22.13 -8.64
N ALA A 253 -9.19 23.09 -7.88
CA ALA A 253 -9.43 24.44 -8.38
C ALA A 253 -8.13 25.24 -8.63
N HIS A 254 -7.11 25.04 -7.80
CA HIS A 254 -5.85 25.76 -7.87
C HIS A 254 -4.67 24.82 -7.68
N ILE A 255 -3.60 25.07 -8.42
CA ILE A 255 -2.34 24.36 -8.26
C ILE A 255 -1.15 25.27 -8.51
N THR A 256 -0.09 25.11 -7.74
CA THR A 256 1.19 25.76 -7.98
C THR A 256 2.15 24.77 -8.61
N VAL A 257 2.72 25.13 -9.76
CA VAL A 257 3.67 24.33 -10.53
C VAL A 257 4.94 25.14 -10.75
N PRO A 258 6.14 24.56 -10.59
CA PRO A 258 7.37 25.32 -10.82
C PRO A 258 7.49 25.77 -12.27
N THR A 259 8.15 26.90 -12.51
CA THR A 259 8.45 27.39 -13.87
C THR A 259 9.34 26.43 -14.66
N THR A 260 10.09 25.57 -13.97
CA THR A 260 10.94 24.53 -14.57
C THR A 260 10.16 23.33 -15.12
N ALA A 261 8.91 23.14 -14.72
CA ALA A 261 8.13 22.01 -15.21
C ALA A 261 7.51 22.28 -16.58
N GLU A 262 7.77 21.38 -17.53
CA GLU A 262 6.96 21.23 -18.72
C GLU A 262 5.60 20.63 -18.34
N ILE A 263 4.54 21.19 -18.89
CA ILE A 263 3.16 20.77 -18.65
C ILE A 263 2.61 20.32 -19.99
N ASP A 264 2.33 19.03 -20.12
CA ASP A 264 1.79 18.45 -21.35
C ASP A 264 0.32 18.87 -21.56
N VAL A 265 -0.16 18.65 -22.77
CA VAL A 265 -1.52 18.95 -23.21
C VAL A 265 -2.53 18.31 -22.28
N ARG A 266 -3.54 19.09 -21.86
CA ARG A 266 -4.65 18.62 -21.02
C ARG A 266 -4.21 18.00 -19.68
N ALA A 267 -2.99 18.29 -19.20
CA ALA A 267 -2.52 17.82 -17.89
C ALA A 267 -3.47 18.20 -16.75
N PHE A 268 -4.18 19.34 -16.85
CA PHE A 268 -5.16 19.80 -15.88
C PHE A 268 -6.54 20.00 -16.51
N PRO A 269 -7.63 19.95 -15.72
CA PRO A 269 -8.95 20.39 -16.14
C PRO A 269 -8.92 21.87 -16.59
N HIS A 270 -9.77 22.25 -17.54
CA HIS A 270 -9.91 23.65 -17.97
C HIS A 270 -10.37 24.60 -16.86
N THR A 271 -10.95 24.07 -15.79
CA THR A 271 -11.40 24.82 -14.61
C THR A 271 -10.27 25.09 -13.60
N THR A 272 -9.12 24.44 -13.74
CA THR A 272 -8.02 24.55 -12.78
C THR A 272 -7.13 25.74 -13.12
N VAL A 273 -6.95 26.65 -12.15
CA VAL A 273 -6.02 27.76 -12.27
C VAL A 273 -4.62 27.28 -11.89
N VAL A 274 -3.71 27.28 -12.86
CA VAL A 274 -2.30 26.89 -12.67
C VAL A 274 -1.45 28.13 -12.40
N HIS A 275 -0.93 28.24 -11.18
CA HIS A 275 0.03 29.25 -10.77
C HIS A 275 1.44 28.78 -11.07
N ARG A 276 2.21 29.58 -11.82
CA ARG A 276 3.61 29.27 -12.15
C ARG A 276 4.54 30.09 -11.26
N LEU A 277 5.37 29.42 -10.46
CA LEU A 277 6.32 30.08 -9.55
C LEU A 277 7.74 29.57 -9.78
N SER A 278 8.74 30.41 -9.57
CA SER A 278 10.13 29.93 -9.57
C SER A 278 10.35 28.92 -8.43
N PRO A 279 11.27 27.94 -8.57
CA PRO A 279 11.60 27.04 -7.47
C PRO A 279 11.99 27.77 -6.18
N ALA A 280 12.65 28.93 -6.28
CA ALA A 280 13.00 29.76 -5.13
C ALA A 280 11.75 30.35 -4.45
N SER A 281 10.79 30.85 -5.23
CA SER A 281 9.52 31.39 -4.72
C SER A 281 8.66 30.31 -4.06
N MET A 282 8.63 29.09 -4.62
CA MET A 282 7.92 27.96 -4.01
C MET A 282 8.51 27.58 -2.66
N ARG A 283 9.85 27.50 -2.56
CA ARG A 283 10.54 27.23 -1.28
C ARG A 283 10.28 28.32 -0.25
N ALA A 284 10.33 29.59 -0.66
CA ALA A 284 9.99 30.72 0.21
C ALA A 284 8.53 30.65 0.70
N GLN A 285 7.58 30.31 -0.17
CA GLN A 285 6.17 30.14 0.19
C GLN A 285 5.98 28.97 1.18
N GLN A 286 6.65 27.84 0.96
CA GLN A 286 6.62 26.70 1.89
C GLN A 286 7.20 27.08 3.26
N GLN A 287 8.35 27.77 3.29
CA GLN A 287 8.98 28.25 4.54
C GLN A 287 8.07 29.21 5.30
N LEU A 288 7.46 30.18 4.60
CA LEU A 288 6.49 31.10 5.20
C LEU A 288 5.27 30.36 5.76
N PHE A 289 4.76 29.36 5.05
CA PHE A 289 3.65 28.54 5.52
C PHE A 289 4.02 27.73 6.77
N PHE A 290 5.23 27.15 6.82
CA PHE A 290 5.74 26.48 8.02
C PHE A 290 5.88 27.45 9.19
N LEU A 291 6.43 28.65 8.96
CA LEU A 291 6.56 29.68 9.99
C LEU A 291 5.18 30.14 10.49
N TYR A 292 4.21 30.34 9.60
CA TYR A 292 2.84 30.68 9.97
C TYR A 292 2.18 29.58 10.81
N LYS A 293 2.30 28.31 10.39
CA LYS A 293 1.79 27.17 11.14
C LYS A 293 2.44 27.06 12.52
N ALA A 294 3.76 27.18 12.61
CA ALA A 294 4.49 27.19 13.87
C ALA A 294 4.04 28.35 14.78
N THR A 295 3.83 29.54 14.20
CA THR A 295 3.32 30.71 14.92
C THR A 295 1.89 30.50 15.43
N LEU A 296 1.02 29.88 14.62
CA LEU A 296 -0.36 29.58 15.02
C LEU A 296 -0.39 28.49 16.11
N ALA A 297 0.43 27.44 15.98
CA ALA A 297 0.61 26.43 17.01
C ALA A 297 1.11 27.07 18.32
N TYR A 298 2.14 27.92 18.23
CA TYR A 298 2.61 28.70 19.37
C TYR A 298 1.51 29.56 20.00
N LYS A 299 0.72 30.30 19.20
CA LYS A 299 -0.40 31.11 19.72
C LYS A 299 -1.45 30.25 20.44
N ARG A 300 -1.74 29.04 19.96
CA ARG A 300 -2.65 28.08 20.63
C ARG A 300 -2.06 27.54 21.93
N CYS A 301 -0.77 27.27 21.96
CA CYS A 301 -0.07 26.73 23.12
C CYS A 301 0.31 27.80 24.16
N ARG A 302 0.36 29.09 23.76
CA ARG A 302 0.80 30.21 24.59
C ARG A 302 0.02 30.34 25.92
N PRO A 303 -1.32 30.20 25.98
CA PRO A 303 -2.04 30.26 27.25
C PRO A 303 -1.68 29.11 28.19
N GLY A 304 -1.52 27.89 27.65
CA GLY A 304 -1.06 26.72 28.41
C GLY A 304 0.37 26.91 28.93
N LEU A 305 1.25 27.49 28.11
CA LEU A 305 2.63 27.80 28.47
C LEU A 305 2.73 28.88 29.55
N LEU A 306 1.95 29.95 29.44
CA LEU A 306 1.90 30.99 30.47
C LEU A 306 1.32 30.46 31.78
N GLY A 307 0.19 29.74 31.72
CA GLY A 307 -0.39 29.12 32.90
C GLY A 307 0.53 28.10 33.55
N TRP A 308 1.30 27.35 32.75
CA TRP A 308 2.34 26.46 33.28
C TRP A 308 3.49 27.24 33.92
N LEU A 309 4.00 28.30 33.29
CA LEU A 309 5.09 29.13 33.86
C LEU A 309 4.68 29.77 35.19
N GLU A 310 3.45 30.27 35.29
CA GLU A 310 2.89 30.80 36.54
C GLU A 310 2.78 29.70 37.62
N ARG A 311 2.23 28.52 37.28
CA ARG A 311 2.18 27.38 38.20
C ARG A 311 3.57 26.91 38.61
N ALA A 312 4.52 26.87 37.68
CA ALA A 312 5.89 26.47 37.92
C ALA A 312 6.58 27.44 38.87
N GLN A 313 6.42 28.76 38.73
CA GLN A 313 6.97 29.73 39.67
C GLN A 313 6.37 29.60 41.08
N ILE A 314 5.08 29.33 41.20
CA ILE A 314 4.43 29.07 42.50
C ILE A 314 5.03 27.82 43.16
N ARG A 315 5.23 26.74 42.39
CA ARG A 315 5.81 25.49 42.90
C ARG A 315 7.31 25.61 43.16
N LEU A 316 8.03 26.40 42.38
CA LEU A 316 9.47 26.60 42.52
C LEU A 316 9.84 27.28 43.85
N GLY A 317 8.95 28.08 44.42
CA GLY A 317 9.09 28.66 45.76
C GLY A 317 8.91 27.69 46.94
N SER A 318 8.62 26.40 46.69
CA SER A 318 8.18 25.45 47.73
C SER A 318 9.03 24.17 47.86
N TYR A 319 10.26 24.15 47.32
CA TYR A 319 11.03 22.90 47.20
C TYR A 319 11.82 22.46 48.44
N CYS A 320 11.76 21.16 48.71
CA CYS A 320 12.63 20.43 49.63
C CYS A 320 13.87 19.85 48.91
N GLU A 321 14.96 19.59 49.65
CA GLU A 321 16.31 19.24 49.14
C GLU A 321 16.42 18.01 48.20
N ASN A 322 15.41 17.13 48.17
CA ASN A 322 15.50 15.84 47.46
C ASN A 322 15.04 15.85 45.99
N GLY A 323 14.63 17.00 45.43
CA GLY A 323 14.36 17.16 43.99
C GLY A 323 13.13 16.42 43.43
N ALA A 324 12.32 15.76 44.26
CA ALA A 324 11.15 14.98 43.83
C ALA A 324 10.06 15.82 43.14
N ALA A 325 9.91 17.08 43.54
CA ALA A 325 8.94 18.00 42.96
C ALA A 325 9.26 18.35 41.49
N ARG A 326 10.55 18.45 41.11
CA ARG A 326 10.98 18.73 39.73
C ARG A 326 10.54 17.63 38.73
N LYS A 327 10.56 16.36 39.14
CA LYS A 327 10.12 15.24 38.28
C LYS A 327 8.61 15.24 38.05
N ARG A 328 7.82 15.63 39.05
CA ARG A 328 6.35 15.74 38.93
C ARG A 328 5.97 16.90 38.01
N ASP A 329 6.65 18.04 38.11
CA ASP A 329 6.41 19.22 37.27
C ASP A 329 6.73 18.95 35.79
N LEU A 330 7.77 18.16 35.49
CA LEU A 330 8.09 17.70 34.13
C LEU A 330 6.98 16.79 33.57
N ALA A 331 6.50 15.81 34.34
CA ALA A 331 5.42 14.91 33.91
C ALA A 331 4.05 15.61 33.78
N GLU A 332 3.87 16.77 34.41
CA GLU A 332 2.68 17.62 34.24
C GLU A 332 2.82 18.55 33.03
N PHE A 333 4.00 19.12 32.79
CA PHE A 333 4.33 19.82 31.54
C PHE A 333 4.07 18.92 30.33
N GLU A 334 4.62 17.70 30.34
CA GLU A 334 4.44 16.74 29.25
C GLU A 334 2.96 16.36 29.05
N ARG A 335 2.14 16.32 30.11
CA ARG A 335 0.69 16.10 30.01
C ARG A 335 -0.08 17.31 29.47
N ASP A 336 0.26 18.51 29.92
CA ASP A 336 -0.40 19.76 29.48
C ASP A 336 -0.15 20.04 27.98
N PHE A 337 0.94 19.49 27.42
CA PHE A 337 1.32 19.63 26.01
C PHE A 337 1.22 18.34 25.18
N ALA A 338 0.77 17.22 25.76
CA ALA A 338 0.47 16.01 25.01
C ALA A 338 -0.75 16.25 24.13
N VAL A 339 -0.50 16.61 22.87
CA VAL A 339 -1.52 16.60 21.82
C VAL A 339 -2.05 15.17 21.73
N GLN A 340 -3.36 14.97 21.90
CA GLN A 340 -4.03 13.75 21.42
C GLN A 340 -3.81 13.70 19.90
N ILE A 341 -2.80 12.94 19.48
CA ILE A 341 -2.61 12.52 18.08
C ILE A 341 -3.66 11.46 17.77
#